data_AF-A0A8B9KSG1-F1
#
_entry.id   AF-A0A8B9KSG1-F1
#
_cell.length_a   1.000
_cell.length_b   1.000
_cell.length_c   1.000
_cell.angle_alpha   90.00
_cell.angle_beta   90.00
_cell.angle_gamma   90.00
#
_symmetry.space_group_name_H-M   'P 1'
#
loop_
_entity.id
_entity.type
_entity.pdbx_description
1 polymer ?
#
loop_
_entity_poly.entity_id
_entity_poly.type
_entity_poly.pdbx_seq_one_letter_code
_entity_poly.pdbx_strand_id
1 'polypeptide(L)'
;MSFLHFTVKLLLAYNIHVNGVLHCRVRYSQLLGLHEQIKKEYGNNVVPTFPPKKIFTLTPAEVEQRREQLEKYMQAVRQDPLLGASEMFNSFLRKAQQETQQIPTEDVQLEIHLSNGQKVKVNILTSDQTEDVLEAVATKLDLPDDLVGYFSLFLIQEGVEGSCTFVRKLQEFELPYVSVTSLRNPDYHIVLRKSYWDSAYDRDVMENRVGLNLLYAQTVSDIERGWILVNKDQHRQLKSLQEKGSKKEFIRLAQTLKYFGYIKFDPCVTDFPEKGCHVIVSAGNNELNFHVKLPNNQMKEGSFKVTRMRCWRVTSSVSVSSSVCPQYDMIMYDKSKNILCTKLSSVSLRGISASNSANDLSGNEFHGNYAFEGIGDDDL
;
A
#
# COMPACT_ATOMS: atom_id res chain seq x y z
N MET A 1 -14.09 -30.12 -48.09
CA MET A 1 -15.26 -29.28 -47.73
C MET A 1 -15.96 -29.96 -46.56
N SER A 2 -16.15 -29.42 -45.37
CA SER A 2 -15.81 -28.11 -44.79
C SER A 2 -15.94 -28.25 -43.27
N PHE A 3 -14.92 -27.76 -42.56
CA PHE A 3 -14.93 -27.14 -41.24
C PHE A 3 -15.80 -27.75 -40.13
N LEU A 4 -15.17 -28.55 -39.25
CA LEU A 4 -15.51 -28.57 -37.83
C LEU A 4 -15.20 -27.17 -37.28
N HIS A 5 -16.24 -26.41 -36.97
CA HIS A 5 -16.14 -25.11 -36.32
C HIS A 5 -15.73 -25.37 -34.86
N PHE A 6 -14.42 -25.37 -34.58
CA PHE A 6 -13.90 -25.15 -33.24
C PHE A 6 -14.29 -23.73 -32.84
N THR A 7 -15.43 -23.56 -32.17
CA THR A 7 -15.69 -22.35 -31.41
C THR A 7 -14.63 -22.34 -30.31
N VAL A 8 -13.60 -21.51 -30.48
CA VAL A 8 -12.71 -21.14 -29.38
C VAL A 8 -13.62 -20.62 -28.28
N LYS A 9 -13.86 -21.42 -27.25
CA LYS A 9 -14.46 -20.95 -26.01
C LYS A 9 -13.48 -19.92 -25.48
N LEU A 10 -13.73 -18.63 -25.74
CA LEU A 10 -12.99 -17.54 -25.13
C LEU A 10 -13.09 -17.76 -23.62
N LEU A 11 -12.00 -18.25 -23.02
CA LEU A 11 -11.94 -18.55 -21.60
C LEU A 11 -11.85 -17.22 -20.85
N LEU A 12 -13.01 -16.73 -20.40
CA LEU A 12 -13.16 -15.51 -19.61
C LEU A 12 -12.24 -15.56 -18.38
N ALA A 13 -11.35 -14.57 -18.28
CA ALA A 13 -10.45 -14.37 -17.15
C ALA A 13 -10.84 -13.09 -16.41
N TYR A 14 -10.66 -13.12 -15.10
CA TYR A 14 -10.89 -11.99 -14.20
C TYR A 14 -9.55 -11.51 -13.65
N ASN A 15 -9.22 -10.25 -13.90
CA ASN A 15 -8.02 -9.61 -13.40
C ASN A 15 -8.31 -9.03 -12.01
N ILE A 16 -7.70 -9.59 -10.98
CA ILE A 16 -7.81 -9.06 -9.63
C ILE A 16 -6.73 -8.01 -9.42
N HIS A 17 -7.17 -6.76 -9.22
CA HIS A 17 -6.34 -5.63 -8.85
C HIS A 17 -6.44 -5.42 -7.34
N VAL A 18 -5.31 -5.28 -6.65
CA VAL A 18 -5.26 -4.92 -5.25
C VAL A 18 -4.73 -3.50 -5.13
N ASN A 19 -5.55 -2.61 -4.57
CA ASN A 19 -5.22 -1.18 -4.46
C ASN A 19 -4.75 -0.55 -5.79
N GLY A 20 -5.38 -0.93 -6.90
CA GLY A 20 -5.05 -0.44 -8.24
C GLY A 20 -3.99 -1.23 -9.00
N VAL A 21 -3.21 -2.08 -8.34
CA VAL A 21 -2.14 -2.87 -8.97
C VAL A 21 -2.64 -4.26 -9.35
N LEU A 22 -2.39 -4.72 -10.57
CA LEU A 22 -2.71 -6.09 -10.96
C LEU A 22 -1.97 -7.10 -10.06
N HIS A 23 -2.73 -7.90 -9.31
CA HIS A 23 -2.20 -8.96 -8.45
C HIS A 23 -2.18 -10.30 -9.17
N CYS A 24 -3.33 -10.72 -9.70
CA CYS A 24 -3.44 -12.02 -10.37
C CYS A 24 -4.58 -12.06 -11.40
N ARG A 25 -4.59 -13.09 -12.24
CA ARG A 25 -5.63 -13.42 -13.21
C ARG A 25 -6.22 -14.78 -12.88
N VAL A 26 -7.53 -14.84 -12.67
CA VAL A 26 -8.24 -16.06 -12.25
C VAL A 26 -9.44 -16.34 -13.13
N ARG A 27 -9.84 -17.61 -13.20
CA ARG A 27 -11.08 -18.03 -13.86
C ARG A 27 -12.22 -18.13 -12.86
N TYR A 28 -13.46 -18.03 -13.34
CA TYR A 28 -14.65 -18.28 -12.52
C TYR A 28 -14.57 -19.63 -11.78
N SER A 29 -14.07 -20.68 -12.44
CA SER A 29 -13.92 -22.01 -11.82
C SER A 29 -12.91 -22.03 -10.68
N GLN A 30 -11.84 -21.22 -10.74
CA GLN A 30 -10.88 -21.08 -9.64
C GLN A 30 -11.53 -20.37 -8.44
N LEU A 31 -12.27 -19.29 -8.68
CA LEU A 31 -13.01 -18.58 -7.63
C LEU A 31 -14.12 -19.44 -7.01
N LEU A 32 -14.81 -20.25 -7.82
CA LEU A 32 -15.79 -21.20 -7.28
C LEU A 32 -15.13 -22.29 -6.44
N GLY A 33 -13.99 -22.82 -6.88
CA GLY A 33 -13.23 -23.80 -6.10
C GLY A 33 -12.78 -23.24 -4.75
N LEU A 34 -12.33 -21.98 -4.72
CA LEU A 34 -12.06 -21.24 -3.48
C LEU A 34 -13.33 -21.14 -2.62
N HIS A 35 -14.45 -20.70 -3.19
CA HIS A 35 -15.73 -20.59 -2.47
C HIS A 35 -16.15 -21.92 -1.81
N GLU A 36 -16.08 -23.02 -2.55
CA GLU A 36 -16.43 -24.35 -2.03
C GLU A 36 -15.52 -24.77 -0.87
N GLN A 37 -14.23 -24.44 -0.92
CA GLN A 37 -13.29 -24.71 0.17
C GLN A 37 -13.59 -23.85 1.41
N ILE A 38 -13.78 -22.53 1.23
CA ILE A 38 -14.12 -21.62 2.34
C ILE A 38 -15.45 -22.06 2.97
N LYS A 39 -16.45 -22.39 2.16
CA LYS A 39 -17.77 -22.86 2.62
C LYS A 39 -17.67 -24.16 3.41
N LYS A 40 -16.80 -25.08 2.98
CA LYS A 40 -16.56 -26.36 3.68
C LYS A 40 -15.92 -26.14 5.06
N GLU A 41 -15.00 -25.18 5.17
CA GLU A 41 -14.25 -24.93 6.41
C GLU A 41 -15.03 -24.07 7.41
N TYR A 42 -15.65 -22.97 6.95
CA TYR A 42 -16.27 -21.96 7.82
C TYR A 42 -17.80 -22.04 7.87
N GLY A 43 -18.43 -22.84 7.00
CA GLY A 43 -19.88 -23.04 6.96
C GLY A 43 -20.67 -21.93 6.28
N ASN A 44 -21.93 -22.23 5.93
CA ASN A 44 -22.77 -21.37 5.08
C ASN A 44 -23.12 -20.00 5.68
N ASN A 45 -23.09 -19.86 7.01
CA ASN A 45 -23.53 -18.64 7.69
C ASN A 45 -22.46 -17.54 7.69
N VAL A 46 -21.20 -17.91 7.43
CA VAL A 46 -20.06 -16.98 7.42
C VAL A 46 -19.73 -16.57 5.99
N VAL A 47 -19.87 -17.49 5.02
CA VAL A 47 -19.39 -17.25 3.65
C VAL A 47 -20.35 -16.35 2.86
N PRO A 48 -19.84 -15.28 2.22
CA PRO A 48 -20.65 -14.43 1.36
C PRO A 48 -21.30 -15.20 0.19
N THR A 49 -22.43 -14.70 -0.29
CA THR A 49 -23.13 -15.29 -1.44
C THR A 49 -22.24 -15.29 -2.69
N PHE A 50 -22.04 -16.47 -3.28
CA PHE A 50 -21.28 -16.63 -4.52
C PHE A 50 -22.19 -16.62 -5.76
N PRO A 51 -21.80 -15.95 -6.85
CA PRO A 51 -22.61 -15.91 -8.07
C PRO A 51 -22.74 -17.30 -8.71
N PRO A 52 -23.97 -17.77 -9.02
CA PRO A 52 -24.20 -19.15 -9.46
C PRO A 52 -23.71 -19.41 -10.90
N LYS A 53 -23.41 -20.68 -11.17
CA LYS A 53 -23.19 -21.19 -12.53
C LYS A 53 -24.48 -21.02 -13.34
N LYS A 54 -24.34 -20.61 -14.60
CA LYS A 54 -25.44 -20.63 -15.58
C LYS A 54 -25.16 -21.73 -16.59
N ILE A 55 -26.22 -22.44 -17.01
CA ILE A 55 -26.14 -23.61 -17.91
C ILE A 55 -25.90 -23.18 -19.37
N PHE A 56 -26.36 -21.98 -19.73
CA PHE A 56 -26.19 -21.40 -21.06
C PHE A 56 -25.01 -20.43 -21.13
N THR A 57 -24.53 -20.16 -22.35
CA THR A 57 -23.57 -19.10 -22.61
C THR A 57 -24.12 -17.76 -22.15
N LEU A 58 -23.32 -17.02 -21.38
CA LEU A 58 -23.72 -15.71 -20.88
C LEU A 58 -23.80 -14.69 -22.03
N THR A 59 -24.82 -13.84 -21.99
CA THR A 59 -24.84 -12.59 -22.74
C THR A 59 -23.80 -11.61 -22.19
N PRO A 60 -23.34 -10.61 -22.97
CA PRO A 60 -22.37 -9.62 -22.48
C PRO A 60 -22.81 -8.91 -21.18
N ALA A 61 -24.10 -8.59 -21.05
CA ALA A 61 -24.66 -7.98 -19.85
C ALA A 61 -24.60 -8.92 -18.63
N GLU A 62 -24.83 -10.22 -18.82
CA GLU A 62 -24.72 -11.19 -17.74
C GLU A 62 -23.27 -11.50 -17.36
N VAL A 63 -22.32 -11.36 -18.29
CA VAL A 63 -20.88 -11.44 -17.98
C VAL A 63 -20.49 -10.28 -17.08
N GLU A 64 -20.90 -9.06 -17.41
CA GLU A 64 -20.63 -7.87 -16.61
C GLU A 64 -21.29 -7.96 -15.23
N GLN A 65 -22.57 -8.38 -15.17
CA GLN A 65 -23.25 -8.61 -13.90
C GLN A 65 -22.52 -9.64 -13.02
N ARG A 66 -22.01 -10.73 -13.63
CA ARG A 66 -21.22 -11.72 -12.90
C ARG A 66 -19.89 -11.15 -12.41
N ARG A 67 -19.22 -10.31 -13.21
CA ARG A 67 -17.99 -9.62 -12.79
C ARG A 67 -18.24 -8.79 -11.53
N GLU A 68 -19.28 -7.94 -11.53
CA GLU A 68 -19.64 -7.12 -10.37
C GLU A 68 -19.95 -7.97 -9.12
N GLN A 69 -20.65 -9.10 -9.29
CA GLN A 69 -20.97 -10.01 -8.19
C GLN A 69 -19.72 -10.69 -7.64
N LEU A 70 -18.79 -11.10 -8.50
CA LEU A 70 -17.51 -11.68 -8.08
C LEU A 70 -16.63 -10.64 -7.37
N GLU A 71 -16.62 -9.38 -7.84
CA GLU A 71 -15.91 -8.29 -7.18
C GLU A 71 -16.44 -8.08 -5.75
N LYS A 72 -17.77 -7.97 -5.60
CA LYS A 72 -18.42 -7.86 -4.29
C LYS A 72 -18.12 -9.05 -3.40
N TYR A 73 -18.12 -10.27 -3.95
CA TYR A 73 -17.77 -11.48 -3.22
C TYR A 73 -16.33 -11.42 -2.70
N MET A 74 -15.36 -11.13 -3.56
CA MET A 74 -13.94 -11.05 -3.18
C MET A 74 -13.69 -9.96 -2.14
N GLN A 75 -14.31 -8.79 -2.31
CA GLN A 75 -14.25 -7.71 -1.31
C GLN A 75 -14.85 -8.14 0.03
N ALA A 76 -15.99 -8.85 0.03
CA ALA A 76 -16.61 -9.33 1.25
C ALA A 76 -15.73 -10.37 1.98
N VAL A 77 -15.12 -11.30 1.23
CA VAL A 77 -14.19 -12.28 1.81
C VAL A 77 -12.96 -11.58 2.40
N ARG A 78 -12.33 -10.65 1.67
CA ARG A 78 -11.14 -9.93 2.18
C ARG A 78 -11.44 -9.07 3.41
N GLN A 79 -12.63 -8.46 3.48
CA GLN A 79 -13.00 -7.56 4.58
C GLN A 79 -13.53 -8.29 5.82
N ASP A 80 -13.87 -9.57 5.71
CA ASP A 80 -14.24 -10.38 6.86
C ASP A 80 -13.00 -10.69 7.72
N PRO A 81 -13.01 -10.41 9.05
CA PRO A 81 -11.84 -10.60 9.90
C PRO A 81 -11.33 -12.05 9.98
N LEU A 82 -12.22 -13.03 9.82
CA LEU A 82 -11.87 -14.45 9.87
C LEU A 82 -11.42 -14.93 8.49
N LEU A 83 -12.20 -14.64 7.45
CA LEU A 83 -11.91 -15.14 6.11
C LEU A 83 -10.73 -14.42 5.47
N GLY A 84 -10.61 -13.11 5.66
CA GLY A 84 -9.55 -12.29 5.07
C GLY A 84 -8.16 -12.62 5.61
N ALA A 85 -8.07 -13.05 6.88
CA ALA A 85 -6.84 -13.53 7.52
C ALA A 85 -6.59 -15.03 7.34
N SER A 86 -7.51 -15.76 6.68
CA SER A 86 -7.38 -17.20 6.52
C SER A 86 -6.22 -17.57 5.58
N GLU A 87 -5.45 -18.58 5.98
CA GLU A 87 -4.37 -19.12 5.14
C GLU A 87 -4.91 -19.67 3.82
N MET A 88 -6.13 -20.22 3.81
CA MET A 88 -6.78 -20.68 2.57
C MET A 88 -6.92 -19.56 1.55
N PHE A 89 -7.41 -18.38 1.97
CA PHE A 89 -7.61 -17.25 1.07
C PHE A 89 -6.28 -16.63 0.64
N ASN A 90 -5.36 -16.42 1.58
CA ASN A 90 -4.05 -15.83 1.28
C ASN A 90 -3.20 -16.77 0.40
N SER A 91 -3.21 -18.08 0.64
CA SER A 91 -2.55 -19.10 -0.20
C SER A 91 -3.12 -19.13 -1.62
N PHE A 92 -4.44 -18.98 -1.77
CA PHE A 92 -5.07 -18.87 -3.09
C PHE A 92 -4.54 -17.66 -3.87
N LEU A 93 -4.45 -16.48 -3.21
CA LEU A 93 -3.94 -15.27 -3.84
C LEU A 93 -2.46 -15.38 -4.23
N ARG A 94 -1.62 -16.00 -3.39
CA ARG A 94 -0.20 -16.24 -3.71
C ARG A 94 -0.04 -17.18 -4.90
N LYS A 95 -0.75 -18.31 -4.90
CA LYS A 95 -0.72 -19.27 -6.03
C LYS A 95 -1.19 -18.62 -7.32
N ALA A 96 -2.30 -17.88 -7.27
CA ALA A 96 -2.81 -17.17 -8.44
C ALA A 96 -1.83 -16.10 -8.94
N GLN A 97 -1.15 -15.38 -8.04
CA GLN A 97 -0.10 -14.40 -8.41
C GLN A 97 1.04 -15.09 -9.15
N GLN A 98 1.55 -16.19 -8.61
CA GLN A 98 2.64 -16.97 -9.20
C GLN A 98 2.26 -17.55 -10.58
N GLU A 99 1.07 -18.15 -10.70
CA GLU A 99 0.53 -18.69 -11.95
C GLU A 99 0.38 -17.59 -13.02
N THR A 100 -0.07 -16.40 -12.62
CA THR A 100 -0.29 -15.26 -13.53
C THR A 100 1.00 -14.79 -14.17
N GLN A 101 2.08 -14.77 -13.39
CA GLN A 101 3.40 -14.33 -13.85
C GLN A 101 4.22 -15.47 -14.45
N GLN A 102 3.74 -16.71 -14.36
CA GLN A 102 4.40 -17.93 -14.85
C GLN A 102 5.80 -18.13 -14.26
N ILE A 103 5.97 -17.75 -12.99
CA ILE A 103 7.24 -17.85 -12.27
C ILE A 103 7.27 -19.20 -11.52
N PRO A 104 8.18 -20.14 -11.84
CA PRO A 104 8.30 -21.38 -11.08
C PRO A 104 8.83 -21.11 -9.67
N THR A 105 8.65 -22.08 -8.77
CA THR A 105 9.33 -22.04 -7.45
C THR A 105 10.80 -22.41 -7.63
N GLU A 106 11.70 -21.49 -7.31
CA GLU A 106 13.14 -21.67 -7.42
C GLU A 106 13.88 -20.83 -6.35
N ASP A 107 15.09 -21.25 -6.00
CA ASP A 107 15.98 -20.51 -5.11
C ASP A 107 16.54 -19.27 -5.81
N VAL A 108 16.35 -18.10 -5.21
CA VAL A 108 16.81 -16.81 -5.72
C VAL A 108 17.45 -15.97 -4.63
N GLN A 109 18.26 -15.01 -5.05
CA GLN A 109 18.78 -13.98 -4.16
C GLN A 109 17.99 -12.69 -4.38
N LEU A 110 17.21 -12.29 -3.37
CA LEU A 110 16.46 -11.03 -3.38
C LEU A 110 17.25 -9.93 -2.66
N GLU A 111 17.33 -8.77 -3.29
CA GLU A 111 17.96 -7.57 -2.73
C GLU A 111 16.92 -6.69 -2.03
N ILE A 112 17.18 -6.41 -0.76
CA ILE A 112 16.34 -5.58 0.11
C ILE A 112 17.13 -4.34 0.52
N HIS A 113 16.58 -3.17 0.24
CA HIS A 113 17.20 -1.89 0.51
C HIS A 113 16.90 -1.46 1.96
N LEU A 114 17.88 -0.85 2.61
CA LEU A 114 17.72 -0.15 3.88
C LEU A 114 17.58 1.35 3.62
N SER A 115 17.04 2.09 4.59
CA SER A 115 16.76 3.53 4.42
C SER A 115 18.02 4.40 4.19
N ASN A 116 19.22 3.89 4.52
CA ASN A 116 20.50 4.55 4.27
C ASN A 116 21.15 4.15 2.93
N GLY A 117 20.42 3.47 2.04
CA GLY A 117 20.92 3.01 0.74
C GLY A 117 21.76 1.73 0.78
N GLN A 118 22.02 1.16 1.97
CA GLN A 118 22.64 -0.16 2.06
C GLN A 118 21.70 -1.24 1.53
N LYS A 119 22.29 -2.30 0.97
CA LYS A 119 21.57 -3.42 0.35
C LYS A 119 21.86 -4.71 1.11
N VAL A 120 20.80 -5.41 1.48
CA VAL A 120 20.84 -6.71 2.14
C VAL A 120 20.38 -7.75 1.14
N LYS A 121 21.20 -8.77 0.90
CA LYS A 121 20.86 -9.87 0.01
C LYS A 121 20.44 -11.08 0.83
N VAL A 122 19.24 -11.58 0.59
CA VAL A 122 18.66 -12.76 1.24
C VAL A 122 18.42 -13.85 0.21
N ASN A 123 18.67 -15.10 0.59
CA ASN A 123 18.32 -16.25 -0.24
C ASN A 123 16.92 -16.68 0.16
N ILE A 124 16.01 -16.76 -0.81
CA ILE A 124 14.58 -17.05 -0.64
C ILE A 124 14.12 -17.95 -1.78
N LEU A 125 12.92 -18.53 -1.66
CA LEU A 125 12.20 -19.06 -2.80
C LEU A 125 11.40 -17.94 -3.48
N THR A 126 11.22 -18.04 -4.80
CA THR A 126 10.31 -17.14 -5.53
C THR A 126 8.85 -17.21 -5.05
N SER A 127 8.48 -18.27 -4.32
CA SER A 127 7.17 -18.50 -3.71
C SER A 127 7.09 -18.19 -2.21
N ASP A 128 8.16 -17.66 -1.61
CA ASP A 128 8.14 -17.19 -0.23
C ASP A 128 7.20 -15.98 -0.09
N GLN A 129 6.39 -15.97 0.97
CA GLN A 129 5.46 -14.88 1.25
C GLN A 129 6.18 -13.71 1.94
N THR A 130 5.48 -12.58 2.08
CA THR A 130 6.05 -11.38 2.71
C THR A 130 6.67 -11.62 4.09
N GLU A 131 6.05 -12.44 4.93
CA GLU A 131 6.58 -12.76 6.26
C GLU A 131 7.87 -13.58 6.19
N ASP A 132 7.91 -14.63 5.37
CA ASP A 132 9.09 -15.48 5.18
C ASP A 132 10.30 -14.64 4.73
N VAL A 133 10.08 -13.70 3.80
CA VAL A 133 11.14 -12.78 3.32
C VAL A 133 11.53 -11.79 4.43
N LEU A 134 10.60 -11.29 5.22
CA LEU A 134 10.88 -10.39 6.33
C LEU A 134 11.72 -11.07 7.42
N GLU A 135 11.39 -12.32 7.77
CA GLU A 135 12.16 -13.16 8.69
C GLU A 135 13.58 -13.45 8.16
N ALA A 136 13.72 -13.74 6.86
CA ALA A 136 15.02 -13.93 6.22
C ALA A 136 15.89 -12.66 6.30
N VAL A 137 15.29 -11.48 6.13
CA VAL A 137 15.96 -10.18 6.28
C VAL A 137 16.35 -9.93 7.74
N ALA A 138 15.45 -10.17 8.68
CA ALA A 138 15.71 -10.02 10.11
C ALA A 138 16.87 -10.91 10.56
N THR A 139 16.85 -12.18 10.17
CA THR A 139 17.93 -13.14 10.41
C THR A 139 19.26 -12.64 9.83
N LYS A 140 19.23 -12.13 8.59
CA LYS A 140 20.44 -11.61 7.93
C LYS A 140 21.02 -10.38 8.62
N LEU A 141 20.18 -9.59 9.30
CA LEU A 141 20.55 -8.38 10.03
C LEU A 141 20.86 -8.62 11.52
N ASP A 142 20.65 -9.84 12.02
CA ASP A 142 20.71 -10.16 13.45
C ASP A 142 19.69 -9.35 14.28
N LEU A 143 18.51 -9.09 13.69
CA LEU A 143 17.39 -8.43 14.35
C LEU A 143 16.60 -9.48 15.16
N PRO A 144 16.41 -9.28 16.47
CA PRO A 144 15.62 -10.20 17.30
C PRO A 144 14.18 -10.40 16.83
N ASP A 145 13.67 -11.62 16.99
CA ASP A 145 12.32 -12.03 16.57
C ASP A 145 11.20 -11.13 17.17
N ASP A 146 11.36 -10.70 18.42
CA ASP A 146 10.42 -9.82 19.11
C ASP A 146 10.37 -8.39 18.51
N LEU A 147 11.38 -8.01 17.73
CA LEU A 147 11.43 -6.73 17.02
C LEU A 147 10.99 -6.80 15.56
N VAL A 148 10.83 -8.00 14.97
CA VAL A 148 10.48 -8.16 13.54
C VAL A 148 9.16 -7.45 13.21
N GLY A 149 8.15 -7.60 14.07
CA GLY A 149 6.82 -7.00 13.89
C GLY A 149 6.79 -5.46 13.90
N TYR A 150 7.89 -4.79 14.29
CA TYR A 150 8.02 -3.33 14.21
C TYR A 150 8.42 -2.84 12.81
N PHE A 151 8.80 -3.75 11.91
CA PHE A 151 9.24 -3.45 10.56
C PHE A 151 8.30 -4.07 9.53
N SER A 152 8.40 -3.61 8.29
CA SER A 152 7.70 -4.21 7.14
C SER A 152 8.48 -3.97 5.86
N LEU A 153 8.14 -4.75 4.84
CA LEU A 153 8.64 -4.58 3.49
C LEU A 153 7.72 -3.65 2.69
N PHE A 154 8.34 -2.71 1.98
CA PHE A 154 7.65 -1.76 1.13
C PHE A 154 8.20 -1.86 -0.29
N LEU A 155 7.30 -1.91 -1.28
CA LEU A 155 7.67 -1.65 -2.67
C LEU A 155 7.83 -0.14 -2.84
N ILE A 156 8.97 0.26 -3.36
CA ILE A 156 9.29 1.65 -3.69
C ILE A 156 9.64 1.77 -5.17
N GLN A 157 9.54 2.97 -5.70
CA GLN A 157 10.08 3.37 -6.99
C GLN A 157 11.12 4.47 -6.75
N GLU A 158 12.35 4.25 -7.21
CA GLU A 158 13.39 5.26 -7.25
C GLU A 158 13.14 6.19 -8.44
N GLY A 159 13.18 7.50 -8.18
CA GLY A 159 12.94 8.54 -9.17
C GLY A 159 14.23 9.25 -9.57
N VAL A 160 14.09 10.26 -10.42
CA VAL A 160 15.20 11.11 -10.86
C VAL A 160 15.78 11.89 -9.66
N GLU A 161 17.10 12.13 -9.66
CA GLU A 161 17.82 12.84 -8.60
C GLU A 161 17.73 12.21 -7.18
N GLY A 162 17.52 10.90 -7.10
CA GLY A 162 17.49 10.18 -5.80
C GLY A 162 16.21 10.41 -4.99
N SER A 163 15.16 10.93 -5.65
CA SER A 163 13.81 10.88 -5.10
C SER A 163 13.33 9.42 -4.98
N CYS A 164 12.45 9.13 -4.03
CA CYS A 164 11.98 7.77 -3.82
C CYS A 164 10.53 7.81 -3.33
N THR A 165 9.68 7.17 -4.11
CA THR A 165 8.24 7.09 -3.89
C THR A 165 7.92 5.72 -3.31
N PHE A 166 7.27 5.67 -2.16
CA PHE A 166 6.69 4.44 -1.63
C PHE A 166 5.45 4.08 -2.44
N VAL A 167 5.48 2.94 -3.12
CA VAL A 167 4.34 2.47 -3.90
C VAL A 167 3.33 1.81 -2.97
N ARG A 168 3.78 0.95 -2.05
CA ARG A 168 2.90 0.29 -1.07
C ARG A 168 3.68 -0.55 -0.07
N LYS A 169 3.06 -0.82 1.08
CA LYS A 169 3.46 -1.93 1.96
C LYS A 169 3.08 -3.26 1.30
N LEU A 170 4.02 -4.21 1.25
CA LEU A 170 3.74 -5.58 0.81
C LEU A 170 2.86 -6.28 1.86
N GLN A 171 1.79 -6.94 1.41
CA GLN A 171 0.83 -7.64 2.26
C GLN A 171 1.21 -9.12 2.42
N GLU A 172 0.66 -9.78 3.45
CA GLU A 172 0.92 -11.20 3.77
C GLU A 172 0.57 -12.17 2.63
N PHE A 173 -0.38 -11.81 1.77
CA PHE A 173 -0.81 -12.63 0.62
C PHE A 173 0.03 -12.40 -0.65
N GLU A 174 1.10 -11.62 -0.56
CA GLU A 174 1.98 -11.35 -1.69
C GLU A 174 3.25 -12.19 -1.64
N LEU A 175 3.82 -12.37 -2.82
CA LEU A 175 5.13 -12.95 -3.05
C LEU A 175 6.10 -11.80 -3.40
N PRO A 176 6.96 -11.33 -2.48
CA PRO A 176 7.79 -10.14 -2.70
C PRO A 176 8.63 -10.21 -3.98
N TYR A 177 9.23 -11.36 -4.26
CA TYR A 177 9.99 -11.57 -5.50
C TYR A 177 9.14 -11.35 -6.75
N VAL A 178 7.93 -11.94 -6.80
CA VAL A 178 7.01 -11.79 -7.92
C VAL A 178 6.50 -10.35 -8.02
N SER A 179 6.18 -9.72 -6.88
CA SER A 179 5.66 -8.35 -6.84
C SER A 179 6.64 -7.35 -7.45
N VAL A 180 7.94 -7.44 -7.17
CA VAL A 180 8.94 -6.53 -7.76
C VAL A 180 9.33 -6.90 -9.19
N THR A 181 9.53 -8.19 -9.49
CA THR A 181 10.01 -8.63 -10.82
C THR A 181 8.94 -8.50 -11.92
N SER A 182 7.67 -8.64 -11.55
CA SER A 182 6.54 -8.52 -12.49
C SER A 182 6.42 -7.12 -13.13
N LEU A 183 6.95 -6.09 -12.47
CA LEU A 183 6.96 -4.71 -12.98
C LEU A 183 7.94 -4.49 -14.14
N ARG A 184 8.93 -5.39 -14.30
CA ARG A 184 9.95 -5.33 -15.38
C ARG A 184 10.63 -3.96 -15.52
N ASN A 185 10.74 -3.25 -14.41
CA ASN A 185 11.35 -1.93 -14.35
C ASN A 185 12.39 -1.94 -13.21
N PRO A 186 13.67 -1.64 -13.51
CA PRO A 186 14.75 -1.69 -12.54
C PRO A 186 14.66 -0.61 -11.46
N ASP A 187 13.84 0.42 -11.64
CA ASP A 187 13.65 1.51 -10.66
C ASP A 187 12.83 1.06 -9.45
N TYR A 188 12.20 -0.12 -9.52
CA TYR A 188 11.40 -0.65 -8.42
C TYR A 188 12.23 -1.54 -7.51
N HIS A 189 12.15 -1.27 -6.21
CA HIS A 189 12.93 -1.96 -5.18
C HIS A 189 12.06 -2.27 -3.96
N ILE A 190 12.51 -3.23 -3.15
CA ILE A 190 11.88 -3.52 -1.85
C ILE A 190 12.75 -2.91 -0.75
N VAL A 191 12.13 -2.17 0.16
CA VAL A 191 12.78 -1.52 1.31
C VAL A 191 12.24 -2.08 2.62
N LEU A 192 13.14 -2.32 3.57
CA LEU A 192 12.81 -2.53 4.98
C LEU A 192 12.62 -1.16 5.67
N ARG A 193 11.47 -0.94 6.32
CA ARG A 193 11.19 0.29 7.07
C ARG A 193 10.38 -0.01 8.33
N LYS A 194 10.52 0.82 9.37
CA LYS A 194 9.61 0.80 10.53
C LYS A 194 8.15 0.95 10.06
N SER A 195 7.23 0.20 10.65
CA SER A 195 5.85 0.06 10.19
C SER A 195 4.78 0.44 11.22
N TYR A 196 5.15 1.25 12.22
CA TYR A 196 4.27 1.75 13.27
C TYR A 196 4.28 3.29 13.32
N TRP A 197 3.15 3.86 13.77
CA TRP A 197 2.91 5.31 13.80
C TRP A 197 3.21 5.96 15.14
N ASP A 198 2.97 5.25 16.25
CA ASP A 198 3.17 5.78 17.60
C ASP A 198 4.66 5.73 17.97
N SER A 199 5.25 6.89 18.26
CA SER A 199 6.67 6.99 18.64
C SER A 199 6.99 6.38 20.01
N ALA A 200 5.97 6.05 20.83
CA ALA A 200 6.19 5.30 22.07
C ALA A 200 6.90 3.97 21.84
N TYR A 201 6.62 3.32 20.71
CA TYR A 201 7.25 2.06 20.27
C TYR A 201 8.73 2.22 19.92
N ASP A 202 9.20 3.44 19.62
CA ASP A 202 10.63 3.67 19.36
C ASP A 202 11.48 3.28 20.56
N ARG A 203 10.95 3.41 21.79
CA ARG A 203 11.67 3.02 23.01
C ARG A 203 12.08 1.55 22.93
N ASP A 204 11.15 0.66 22.61
CA ASP A 204 11.36 -0.78 22.62
C ASP A 204 12.40 -1.16 21.55
N VAL A 205 12.29 -0.58 20.35
CA VAL A 205 13.22 -0.81 19.24
C VAL A 205 14.62 -0.24 19.51
N MET A 206 14.72 0.90 20.21
CA MET A 206 16.01 1.55 20.53
C MET A 206 16.81 0.83 21.63
N GLU A 207 16.21 -0.07 22.41
CA GLU A 207 16.94 -0.86 23.42
C GLU A 207 17.82 -1.95 22.79
N ASN A 208 17.52 -2.36 21.55
CA ASN A 208 18.36 -3.25 20.77
C ASN A 208 19.31 -2.48 19.85
N ARG A 209 20.56 -2.95 19.71
CA ARG A 209 21.58 -2.31 18.87
C ARG A 209 21.19 -2.28 17.38
N VAL A 210 20.66 -3.36 16.83
CA VAL A 210 20.26 -3.46 15.41
C VAL A 210 19.02 -2.60 15.18
N GLY A 211 18.01 -2.70 16.05
CA GLY A 211 16.82 -1.84 16.02
C GLY A 211 17.17 -0.34 16.06
N LEU A 212 18.04 0.06 16.99
CA LEU A 212 18.57 1.43 17.09
C LEU A 212 19.26 1.87 15.79
N ASN A 213 20.06 1.01 15.17
CA ASN A 213 20.76 1.34 13.92
C ASN A 213 19.78 1.53 12.76
N LEU A 214 18.74 0.68 12.65
CA LEU A 214 17.72 0.77 11.61
C LEU A 214 16.89 2.06 11.77
N LEU A 215 16.43 2.36 12.99
CA LEU A 215 15.70 3.61 13.27
C LEU A 215 16.56 4.84 13.02
N TYR A 216 17.83 4.80 13.43
CA TYR A 216 18.77 5.89 13.19
C TYR A 216 18.98 6.13 11.70
N ALA A 217 19.26 5.07 10.93
CA ALA A 217 19.44 5.14 9.47
C ALA A 217 18.21 5.72 8.77
N GLN A 218 17.01 5.28 9.18
CA GLN A 218 15.76 5.82 8.68
C GLN A 218 15.59 7.30 9.03
N THR A 219 15.86 7.68 10.28
CA THR A 219 15.69 9.07 10.74
C THR A 219 16.61 10.04 10.00
N VAL A 220 17.87 9.64 9.76
CA VAL A 220 18.82 10.43 8.97
C VAL A 220 18.30 10.62 7.55
N SER A 221 17.87 9.53 6.89
CA SER A 221 17.32 9.56 5.53
C SER A 221 16.07 10.45 5.43
N ASP A 222 15.16 10.36 6.40
CA ASP A 222 13.95 11.18 6.43
C ASP A 222 14.26 12.68 6.64
N ILE A 223 15.34 13.03 7.35
CA ILE A 223 15.83 14.42 7.47
C ILE A 223 16.47 14.89 6.16
N GLU A 224 17.34 14.08 5.56
CA GLU A 224 18.04 14.41 4.30
C GLU A 224 17.06 14.61 3.14
N ARG A 225 15.96 13.85 3.12
CA ARG A 225 14.85 13.98 2.14
C ARG A 225 13.91 15.15 2.43
N GLY A 226 14.07 15.86 3.54
CA GLY A 226 13.16 16.92 3.96
C GLY A 226 11.75 16.44 4.28
N TRP A 227 11.61 15.19 4.75
CA TRP A 227 10.37 14.67 5.33
C TRP A 227 10.23 15.17 6.77
N ILE A 228 11.33 15.13 7.53
CA ILE A 228 11.43 15.75 8.85
C ILE A 228 11.97 17.17 8.69
N LEU A 229 11.25 18.16 9.20
CA LEU A 229 11.65 19.55 9.08
C LEU A 229 12.62 19.95 10.19
N VAL A 230 13.77 20.45 9.78
CA VAL A 230 14.84 20.93 10.66
C VAL A 230 15.17 22.39 10.38
N ASN A 231 15.35 23.18 11.44
CA ASN A 231 15.93 24.53 11.33
C ASN A 231 17.46 24.49 11.40
N LYS A 232 18.12 25.65 11.18
CA LYS A 232 19.60 25.75 11.15
C LYS A 232 20.30 25.38 12.46
N ASP A 233 19.67 25.60 13.61
CA ASP A 233 20.26 25.28 14.91
C ASP A 233 20.09 23.80 15.22
N GLN A 234 18.89 23.25 14.99
CA GLN A 234 18.59 21.82 15.10
C GLN A 234 19.50 20.99 14.19
N HIS A 235 19.69 21.43 12.95
CA HIS A 235 20.60 20.75 12.02
C HIS A 235 22.05 20.74 12.54
N ARG A 236 22.53 21.81 13.18
CA ARG A 236 23.87 21.84 13.80
C ARG A 236 23.97 20.87 14.98
N GLN A 237 22.93 20.79 15.81
CA GLN A 237 22.87 19.86 16.94
C GLN A 237 22.86 18.40 16.47
N LEU A 238 22.00 18.06 15.51
CA LEU A 238 21.92 16.73 14.91
C LEU A 238 23.25 16.32 14.29
N LYS A 239 23.91 17.21 13.53
CA LYS A 239 25.23 16.95 12.96
C LYS A 239 26.28 16.66 14.04
N SER A 240 26.29 17.42 15.14
CA SER A 240 27.20 17.15 16.27
C SER A 240 26.94 15.80 16.93
N LEU A 241 25.67 15.40 17.08
CA LEU A 241 25.31 14.08 17.62
C LEU A 241 25.72 12.94 16.68
N GLN A 242 25.56 13.13 15.37
CA GLN A 242 26.00 12.21 14.34
C GLN A 242 27.53 12.03 14.35
N GLU A 243 28.30 13.13 14.43
CA GLU A 243 29.77 13.09 14.54
C GLU A 243 30.26 12.39 15.81
N LYS A 244 29.51 12.48 16.91
CA LYS A 244 29.79 11.78 18.17
C LYS A 244 29.34 10.31 18.18
N GLY A 245 28.58 9.87 17.18
CA GLY A 245 27.96 8.54 17.17
C GLY A 245 26.83 8.34 18.19
N SER A 246 26.27 9.43 18.73
CA SER A 246 25.22 9.43 19.76
C SER A 246 23.83 9.18 19.15
N LYS A 247 23.61 7.96 18.65
CA LYS A 247 22.40 7.60 17.89
C LYS A 247 21.11 7.71 18.69
N LYS A 248 21.11 7.32 19.97
CA LYS A 248 19.91 7.37 20.83
C LYS A 248 19.52 8.82 21.07
N GLU A 249 20.47 9.69 21.40
CA GLU A 249 20.27 11.12 21.58
C GLU A 249 19.86 11.82 20.28
N PHE A 250 20.42 11.40 19.13
CA PHE A 250 20.00 11.88 17.82
C PHE A 250 18.52 11.61 17.56
N ILE A 251 18.06 10.37 17.75
CA ILE A 251 16.65 10.01 17.57
C ILE A 251 15.78 10.75 18.58
N ARG A 252 16.21 10.88 19.84
CA ARG A 252 15.47 11.64 20.87
C ARG A 252 15.29 13.11 20.50
N LEU A 253 16.32 13.76 19.94
CA LEU A 253 16.18 15.11 19.41
C LEU A 253 15.24 15.10 18.20
N ALA A 254 15.39 14.14 17.29
CA ALA A 254 14.56 14.04 16.09
C ALA A 254 13.07 13.84 16.39
N GLN A 255 12.73 13.09 17.45
CA GLN A 255 11.36 12.90 17.93
C GLN A 255 10.64 14.21 18.30
N THR A 256 11.39 15.28 18.59
CA THR A 256 10.83 16.61 18.88
C THR A 256 10.58 17.47 17.63
N LEU A 257 11.04 17.01 16.46
CA LEU A 257 10.98 17.76 15.22
C LEU A 257 9.64 17.61 14.51
N LYS A 258 9.27 18.63 13.73
CA LYS A 258 8.04 18.62 12.95
C LYS A 258 8.11 17.53 11.88
N TYR A 259 7.05 16.74 11.82
CA TYR A 259 6.88 15.59 10.93
C TYR A 259 7.78 14.37 11.21
N PHE A 260 8.38 14.27 12.40
CA PHE A 260 8.99 13.01 12.82
C PHE A 260 7.95 11.85 12.78
N GLY A 261 8.32 10.75 12.13
CA GLY A 261 7.44 9.59 11.98
C GLY A 261 6.33 9.75 10.94
N TYR A 262 6.33 10.85 10.17
CA TYR A 262 5.40 11.02 9.05
C TYR A 262 5.97 10.38 7.79
N ILE A 263 5.05 10.04 6.88
CA ILE A 263 5.35 9.64 5.52
C ILE A 263 4.82 10.73 4.60
N LYS A 264 5.68 11.23 3.72
CA LYS A 264 5.37 12.33 2.83
C LYS A 264 5.05 11.79 1.45
N PHE A 265 3.98 12.31 0.87
CA PHE A 265 3.49 11.93 -0.45
C PHE A 265 4.11 12.84 -1.51
N ASP A 266 4.14 12.34 -2.75
CA ASP A 266 4.57 13.17 -3.87
C ASP A 266 3.60 14.35 -4.08
N PRO A 267 4.07 15.48 -4.62
CA PRO A 267 3.20 16.61 -4.92
C PRO A 267 2.03 16.20 -5.81
N CYS A 268 0.82 16.55 -5.40
CA CYS A 268 -0.41 16.19 -6.11
C CYS A 268 -1.38 17.38 -6.15
N VAL A 269 -2.63 17.14 -6.55
CA VAL A 269 -3.70 18.15 -6.55
C VAL A 269 -4.79 17.84 -5.54
N THR A 270 -5.45 18.88 -5.04
CA THR A 270 -6.60 18.75 -4.14
C THR A 270 -7.70 19.73 -4.51
N ASP A 271 -8.92 19.44 -4.05
CA ASP A 271 -10.03 20.38 -4.10
C ASP A 271 -10.19 21.22 -2.84
N PHE A 272 -9.22 21.14 -1.94
CA PHE A 272 -9.19 21.87 -0.68
C PHE A 272 -8.05 22.91 -0.63
N PRO A 273 -8.32 24.17 -0.20
CA PRO A 273 -9.63 24.73 0.11
C PRO A 273 -10.45 25.05 -1.15
N GLU A 274 -9.81 25.04 -2.33
CA GLU A 274 -10.43 25.31 -3.62
C GLU A 274 -9.98 24.26 -4.65
N LYS A 275 -10.79 24.07 -5.70
CA LYS A 275 -10.50 23.09 -6.76
C LYS A 275 -9.18 23.36 -7.48
N GLY A 276 -8.34 22.31 -7.57
CA GLY A 276 -7.11 22.33 -8.36
C GLY A 276 -5.91 22.94 -7.63
N CYS A 277 -5.98 23.11 -6.31
CA CYS A 277 -4.81 23.53 -5.54
C CYS A 277 -3.72 22.45 -5.59
N HIS A 278 -2.46 22.86 -5.73
CA HIS A 278 -1.35 21.93 -5.54
C HIS A 278 -1.16 21.67 -4.05
N VAL A 279 -0.91 20.42 -3.68
CA VAL A 279 -0.72 20.02 -2.28
C VAL A 279 0.39 19.01 -2.15
N ILE A 280 1.07 19.04 -1.02
CA ILE A 280 1.88 17.93 -0.52
C ILE A 280 1.17 17.37 0.70
N VAL A 281 0.82 16.09 0.65
CA VAL A 281 0.20 15.38 1.77
C VAL A 281 1.29 14.73 2.62
N SER A 282 1.07 14.65 3.92
CA SER A 282 1.89 13.86 4.84
C SER A 282 1.00 13.11 5.83
N ALA A 283 1.22 11.82 6.03
CA ALA A 283 0.48 11.00 6.97
C ALA A 283 1.35 10.68 8.17
N GLY A 284 0.83 10.84 9.38
CA GLY A 284 1.54 10.54 10.62
C GLY A 284 0.76 11.05 11.82
N ASN A 285 1.13 10.65 13.04
CA ASN A 285 0.53 11.17 14.28
C ASN A 285 -1.03 11.16 14.30
N ASN A 286 -1.64 10.11 13.74
CA ASN A 286 -3.10 9.98 13.59
C ASN A 286 -3.75 11.16 12.83
N GLU A 287 -3.05 11.74 11.85
CA GLU A 287 -3.57 12.79 10.97
C GLU A 287 -3.04 12.68 9.53
N LEU A 288 -3.75 13.31 8.61
CA LEU A 288 -3.22 13.76 7.33
C LEU A 288 -2.96 15.26 7.41
N ASN A 289 -1.73 15.67 7.10
CA ASN A 289 -1.33 17.06 7.00
C ASN A 289 -1.22 17.46 5.53
N PHE A 290 -1.86 18.57 5.16
CA PHE A 290 -1.91 19.10 3.81
C PHE A 290 -1.13 20.40 3.78
N HIS A 291 -0.06 20.44 2.99
CA HIS A 291 0.67 21.66 2.69
C HIS A 291 0.23 22.16 1.32
N VAL A 292 -0.78 23.02 1.31
CA VAL A 292 -1.48 23.50 0.12
C VAL A 292 -0.86 24.78 -0.40
N LYS A 293 -0.57 24.81 -1.70
CA LYS A 293 -0.20 26.02 -2.43
C LYS A 293 -1.45 26.63 -3.07
N LEU A 294 -1.86 27.79 -2.55
CA LEU A 294 -3.00 28.54 -3.07
C LEU A 294 -2.67 29.22 -4.42
N PRO A 295 -3.69 29.61 -5.22
CA PRO A 295 -3.48 30.30 -6.50
C PRO A 295 -2.68 31.62 -6.39
N ASN A 296 -2.73 32.28 -5.23
CA ASN A 296 -1.95 33.47 -4.92
C ASN A 296 -0.50 33.17 -4.49
N ASN A 297 -0.01 31.94 -4.70
CA ASN A 297 1.29 31.43 -4.27
C ASN A 297 1.55 31.40 -2.77
N GLN A 298 0.54 31.64 -1.92
CA GLN A 298 0.68 31.45 -0.48
C GLN A 298 0.61 29.96 -0.13
N MET A 299 1.46 29.53 0.79
CA MET A 299 1.39 28.21 1.38
C MET A 299 0.52 28.24 2.63
N LYS A 300 -0.46 27.33 2.70
CA LYS A 300 -1.28 27.09 3.89
C LYS A 300 -1.15 25.64 4.33
N GLU A 301 -1.28 25.42 5.63
CA GLU A 301 -1.25 24.10 6.23
C GLU A 301 -2.65 23.75 6.77
N GLY A 302 -3.10 22.52 6.51
CA GLY A 302 -4.33 21.98 7.06
C GLY A 302 -4.08 20.62 7.70
N SER A 303 -4.51 20.42 8.95
CA SER A 303 -4.40 19.14 9.66
C SER A 303 -5.77 18.45 9.77
N PHE A 304 -5.83 17.19 9.34
CA PHE A 304 -7.03 16.38 9.33
C PHE A 304 -6.84 15.13 10.19
N LYS A 305 -7.38 15.16 11.41
CA LYS A 305 -7.30 14.02 12.34
C LYS A 305 -8.05 12.80 11.80
N VAL A 306 -7.42 11.63 11.84
CA VAL A 306 -8.03 10.35 11.43
C VAL A 306 -9.32 10.06 12.21
N THR A 307 -9.37 10.44 13.50
CA THR A 307 -10.57 10.30 14.34
C THR A 307 -11.79 11.10 13.85
N ARG A 308 -11.61 12.07 12.95
CA ARG A 308 -12.67 12.88 12.33
C ARG A 308 -13.00 12.44 10.90
N MET A 309 -12.30 11.43 10.38
CA MET A 309 -12.55 10.83 9.08
C MET A 309 -13.62 9.76 9.22
N ARG A 310 -14.78 9.95 8.59
CA ARG A 310 -15.86 8.93 8.64
C ARG A 310 -15.56 7.74 7.74
N CYS A 311 -15.01 8.02 6.57
CA CYS A 311 -14.60 7.05 5.58
C CYS A 311 -13.59 7.68 4.62
N TRP A 312 -12.88 6.82 3.90
CA TRP A 312 -12.07 7.19 2.76
C TRP A 312 -12.41 6.26 1.59
N ARG A 313 -12.21 6.73 0.37
CA ARG A 313 -12.37 5.96 -0.85
C ARG A 313 -11.17 6.17 -1.76
N VAL A 314 -10.66 5.06 -2.28
CA VAL A 314 -9.67 5.01 -3.35
C VAL A 314 -10.42 4.79 -4.67
N THR A 315 -10.20 5.67 -5.64
CA THR A 315 -10.76 5.54 -7.00
C THR A 315 -9.61 5.46 -7.99
N SER A 316 -9.71 4.60 -8.99
CA SER A 316 -8.75 4.50 -10.09
C SER A 316 -9.51 4.48 -11.40
N SER A 317 -9.02 5.21 -12.39
CA SER A 317 -9.50 5.11 -13.77
C SER A 317 -8.68 4.08 -14.53
N VAL A 318 -9.10 2.81 -14.53
CA VAL A 318 -8.46 1.79 -15.37
C VAL A 318 -8.85 2.07 -16.83
N SER A 319 -7.85 2.36 -17.68
CA SER A 319 -8.08 2.48 -19.12
C SER A 319 -8.24 1.07 -19.72
N VAL A 320 -9.38 0.82 -20.35
CA VAL A 320 -9.71 -0.48 -20.95
C VAL A 320 -8.78 -0.70 -22.17
N SER A 321 -7.67 -1.40 -21.98
CA SER A 321 -6.86 -1.84 -23.11
C SER A 321 -7.50 -3.07 -23.76
N SER A 322 -7.82 -2.94 -25.05
CA SER A 322 -8.43 -3.99 -25.87
C SER A 322 -7.43 -5.10 -26.17
N SER A 323 -7.43 -6.16 -25.34
CA SER A 323 -6.68 -7.39 -25.62
C SER A 323 -7.58 -8.47 -26.25
N VAL A 324 -6.96 -9.40 -26.99
CA VAL A 324 -7.56 -10.41 -27.89
C VAL A 324 -8.41 -11.48 -27.15
N CYS A 325 -8.53 -11.40 -25.83
CA CYS A 325 -9.39 -12.23 -24.99
C CYS A 325 -10.17 -11.32 -24.02
N PRO A 326 -11.49 -11.51 -23.80
CA PRO A 326 -12.23 -10.67 -22.86
C PRO A 326 -11.73 -10.88 -21.42
N GLN A 327 -10.96 -9.91 -20.93
CA GLN A 327 -10.50 -9.80 -19.56
C GLN A 327 -11.39 -8.80 -18.81
N TYR A 328 -11.71 -9.11 -17.56
CA TYR A 328 -12.58 -8.30 -16.73
C TYR A 328 -11.92 -7.94 -15.42
N ASP A 329 -11.82 -6.65 -15.13
CA ASP A 329 -11.13 -6.17 -13.93
C ASP A 329 -12.03 -6.24 -12.70
N MET A 330 -11.47 -6.71 -11.60
CA MET A 330 -12.09 -6.76 -10.27
C MET A 330 -11.14 -6.05 -9.30
N ILE A 331 -11.64 -5.05 -8.58
CA ILE A 331 -10.84 -4.32 -7.61
C ILE A 331 -11.08 -4.90 -6.22
N MET A 332 -10.02 -5.37 -5.58
CA MET A 332 -9.99 -5.70 -4.17
C MET A 332 -9.34 -4.56 -3.38
N TYR A 333 -10.01 -4.15 -2.31
CA TYR A 333 -9.46 -3.20 -1.35
C TYR A 333 -9.04 -3.95 -0.10
N ASP A 334 -7.78 -3.78 0.27
CA ASP A 334 -7.31 -4.25 1.57
C ASP A 334 -7.37 -3.11 2.58
N LYS A 335 -8.35 -3.19 3.50
CA LYS A 335 -8.53 -2.19 4.58
C LYS A 335 -7.56 -2.40 5.74
N SER A 336 -6.58 -3.32 5.63
CA SER A 336 -5.46 -3.36 6.56
C SER A 336 -4.91 -1.93 6.73
N LYS A 337 -4.60 -1.54 7.97
CA LYS A 337 -4.41 -0.13 8.42
C LYS A 337 -3.30 0.66 7.70
N ASN A 338 -2.72 0.14 6.63
CA ASN A 338 -1.46 0.57 6.04
C ASN A 338 -1.48 0.52 4.50
N ILE A 339 -2.50 1.10 3.84
CA ILE A 339 -2.32 1.48 2.43
C ILE A 339 -1.38 2.69 2.43
N LEU A 340 -0.10 2.42 2.21
CA LEU A 340 0.94 3.43 2.12
C LEU A 340 1.43 3.56 0.67
N CYS A 341 0.57 4.02 -0.23
CA CYS A 341 1.01 4.48 -1.55
C CYS A 341 1.24 5.99 -1.47
N THR A 342 2.50 6.43 -1.57
CA THR A 342 2.87 7.84 -1.61
C THR A 342 2.68 8.51 -2.97
N LYS A 343 2.39 7.72 -4.00
CA LYS A 343 1.96 8.23 -5.30
C LYS A 343 0.46 8.52 -5.21
N LEU A 344 0.13 9.79 -5.08
CA LEU A 344 -1.24 10.29 -5.14
C LEU A 344 -1.32 11.21 -6.34
N SER A 345 -2.24 10.94 -7.27
CA SER A 345 -2.50 11.88 -8.36
C SER A 345 -3.36 13.05 -7.89
N SER A 346 -4.34 12.76 -7.03
CA SER A 346 -5.27 13.73 -6.47
C SER A 346 -5.73 13.33 -5.07
N VAL A 347 -6.29 14.27 -4.32
CA VAL A 347 -7.01 14.00 -3.07
C VAL A 347 -8.17 14.97 -2.91
N SER A 348 -9.38 14.44 -2.83
CA SER A 348 -10.61 15.21 -2.66
C SER A 348 -11.10 15.14 -1.22
N LEU A 349 -11.49 16.29 -0.67
CA LEU A 349 -12.07 16.42 0.66
C LEU A 349 -13.54 16.82 0.56
N ARG A 350 -14.43 15.96 1.07
CA ARG A 350 -15.85 16.30 1.30
C ARG A 350 -16.12 16.54 2.77
N GLY A 351 -16.50 17.77 3.11
CA GLY A 351 -17.07 18.08 4.43
C GLY A 351 -18.44 17.43 4.60
N ILE A 352 -18.69 16.76 5.73
CA ILE A 352 -19.95 16.05 6.01
C ILE A 352 -20.77 16.78 7.10
N SER A 353 -20.48 18.05 7.36
CA SER A 353 -21.23 18.86 8.33
C SER A 353 -22.41 19.59 7.68
N ALA A 354 -23.57 19.54 8.34
CA ALA A 354 -24.78 20.30 8.00
C ALA A 354 -24.72 21.79 8.39
N SER A 355 -23.53 22.32 8.73
CA SER A 355 -23.32 23.69 9.15
C SER A 355 -22.40 24.41 8.16
N ASN A 356 -22.84 25.58 7.69
CA ASN A 356 -22.21 26.49 6.73
C ASN A 356 -20.85 27.09 7.16
N SER A 357 -20.08 26.42 8.03
CA SER A 357 -18.81 26.92 8.57
C SER A 357 -17.59 26.59 7.70
N ALA A 358 -17.77 26.09 6.47
CA ALA A 358 -16.67 25.82 5.54
C ALA A 358 -15.94 27.10 5.04
N ASN A 359 -16.45 28.29 5.38
CA ASN A 359 -15.94 29.56 4.87
C ASN A 359 -15.00 30.32 5.83
N ASP A 360 -14.72 29.83 7.04
CA ASP A 360 -13.85 30.55 7.98
C ASP A 360 -12.40 30.02 7.92
N LEU A 361 -11.66 30.50 6.92
CA LEU A 361 -10.26 30.16 6.62
C LEU A 361 -9.24 30.84 7.57
N SER A 362 -9.68 31.29 8.74
CA SER A 362 -8.88 32.09 9.68
C SER A 362 -8.21 31.29 10.80
N GLY A 363 -8.57 30.01 10.98
CA GLY A 363 -7.96 29.09 11.95
C GLY A 363 -7.00 28.09 11.32
N ASN A 364 -5.86 27.82 11.97
CA ASN A 364 -4.91 26.74 11.61
C ASN A 364 -5.48 25.33 11.85
N GLU A 365 -6.72 25.22 12.34
CA GLU A 365 -7.43 23.95 12.56
C GLU A 365 -8.79 24.01 11.88
N PHE A 366 -9.04 23.13 10.91
CA PHE A 366 -10.34 22.98 10.32
C PHE A 366 -11.22 22.11 11.25
N HIS A 367 -12.32 22.67 11.74
CA HIS A 367 -13.27 21.94 12.58
C HIS A 367 -14.42 21.35 11.73
N GLY A 368 -14.53 20.02 11.71
CA GLY A 368 -15.58 19.32 10.96
C GLY A 368 -15.39 17.80 10.94
N ASN A 369 -16.39 17.08 10.42
CA ASN A 369 -16.28 15.68 10.01
C ASN A 369 -16.02 15.64 8.50
N TYR A 370 -15.10 14.79 8.07
CA TYR A 370 -14.67 14.75 6.67
C TYR A 370 -14.75 13.33 6.08
N ALA A 371 -14.94 13.27 4.77
CA ALA A 371 -14.72 12.10 3.94
C ALA A 371 -13.67 12.44 2.89
N PHE A 372 -12.76 11.51 2.63
CA PHE A 372 -11.77 11.64 1.55
C PHE A 372 -12.17 10.78 0.36
N GLU A 373 -12.10 11.33 -0.84
CA GLU A 373 -12.22 10.60 -2.10
C GLU A 373 -10.93 10.76 -2.91
N GLY A 374 -10.50 9.72 -3.63
CA GLY A 374 -9.40 9.82 -4.58
C GLY A 374 -7.99 9.56 -4.04
N ILE A 375 -7.82 8.94 -2.86
CA ILE A 375 -6.49 8.53 -2.38
C ILE A 375 -6.02 7.32 -3.21
N GLY A 376 -5.66 7.49 -4.47
CA GLY A 376 -5.38 6.39 -5.40
C GLY A 376 -4.49 6.78 -6.57
N ASP A 377 -3.75 5.79 -7.06
CA ASP A 377 -2.88 5.90 -8.22
C ASP A 377 -3.67 6.20 -9.51
N ASP A 378 -3.32 7.30 -10.15
CA ASP A 378 -3.39 7.39 -11.61
C ASP A 378 -1.99 7.05 -12.15
N ASP A 379 -1.96 6.21 -13.17
CA ASP A 379 -0.79 5.63 -13.85
C ASP A 379 -0.18 4.37 -13.21
N LEU A 380 -0.81 3.23 -13.53
CA LEU A 380 -0.13 1.97 -13.85
C LEU A 380 -0.66 1.41 -15.18
#